data_AF-A0A497KFN2-F1
#
_entry.id   AF-A0A497KFN2-F1
#
_cell.length_a   1.000
_cell.length_b   1.000
_cell.length_c   1.000
_cell.angle_alpha   90.00
_cell.angle_beta   90.00
_cell.angle_gamma   90.00
#
_symmetry.space_group_name_H-M   'P 1'
#
loop_
_entity.id
_entity.type
_entity.pdbx_description
1 polymer ?
#
loop_
_entity_poly.entity_id
_entity_poly.type
_entity_poly.pdbx_seq_one_letter_code
_entity_poly.pdbx_strand_id
1 'polypeptide(L)'
;MKPEVKTTLERLKQVGSNLTFEGEYVADFIVRLDKLIEVNGVRMEGNTLKILVGDPKTANPTEILSVIAKATLLNVSAAGYEDTPYGKMIYFEYYIPPWNETYIQ
;
A
#
# COMPACT_ATOMS: atom_id res chain seq x y z
N MET A 1 -12.79 0.97 4.97
CA MET A 1 -11.60 0.23 5.44
C MET A 1 -11.93 -0.90 6.41
N LYS A 2 -11.47 -2.12 6.11
CA LYS A 2 -11.61 -3.31 6.97
C LYS A 2 -10.73 -3.23 8.24
N PRO A 3 -11.08 -3.92 9.33
CA PRO A 3 -10.29 -3.91 10.58
C PRO A 3 -8.86 -4.42 10.42
N GLU A 4 -8.63 -5.44 9.59
CA GLU A 4 -7.27 -5.98 9.38
C GLU A 4 -6.37 -4.94 8.71
N VAL A 5 -6.90 -4.23 7.71
CA VAL A 5 -6.18 -3.14 7.03
C VAL A 5 -5.78 -2.05 8.02
N LYS A 6 -6.70 -1.61 8.89
CA LYS A 6 -6.39 -0.61 9.92
C LYS A 6 -5.25 -1.07 10.84
N THR A 7 -5.27 -2.34 11.25
CA THR A 7 -4.22 -2.91 12.10
C THR A 7 -2.85 -2.88 11.40
N THR A 8 -2.82 -3.21 10.10
CA THR A 8 -1.59 -3.12 9.29
C THR A 8 -1.12 -1.68 9.12
N LEU A 9 -2.02 -0.71 8.97
CA LEU A 9 -1.64 0.72 8.90
C LEU A 9 -0.98 1.21 10.19
N GLU A 10 -1.50 0.83 11.36
CA GLU A 10 -0.86 1.20 12.63
C GLU A 10 0.54 0.57 12.77
N ARG A 11 0.74 -0.65 12.27
CA ARG A 11 2.08 -1.26 12.19
C ARG A 11 3.01 -0.50 11.23
N LEU A 12 2.51 -0.08 10.06
CA LEU A 12 3.29 0.73 9.12
C LEU A 12 3.76 2.04 9.75
N LYS A 13 2.91 2.70 10.53
CA LYS A 13 3.30 3.91 11.27
C LYS A 13 4.39 3.65 12.30
N GLN A 14 4.33 2.51 13.00
CA GLN A 14 5.33 2.12 13.99
C GLN A 14 6.70 1.80 13.38
N VAL A 15 6.78 1.44 12.09
CA VAL A 15 8.06 1.34 11.37
C VAL A 15 8.79 2.69 11.36
N GLY A 16 8.04 3.79 11.43
CA GLY A 16 8.56 5.15 11.48
C GLY A 16 9.20 5.57 10.15
N SER A 17 10.15 6.49 10.28
CA SER A 17 10.93 7.02 9.17
C SER A 17 12.31 6.38 9.16
N ASN A 18 12.71 5.83 8.02
CA ASN A 18 14.08 5.36 7.78
C ASN A 18 14.56 5.80 6.39
N LEU A 19 15.82 5.52 6.08
CA LEU A 19 16.55 6.02 4.90
C LEU A 19 15.76 6.02 3.59
N THR A 20 14.90 5.01 3.37
CA THR A 20 14.15 4.83 2.13
C THR A 20 12.65 4.70 2.36
N PHE A 21 12.13 5.03 3.55
CA PHE A 21 10.73 4.74 3.86
C PHE A 21 10.15 5.66 4.94
N GLU A 22 8.93 6.10 4.70
CA GLU A 22 8.16 6.97 5.58
C GLU A 22 6.81 6.31 5.90
N GLY A 23 6.77 5.56 7.01
CA GLY A 23 5.61 4.72 7.36
C GLY A 23 4.30 5.48 7.51
N GLU A 24 4.34 6.69 8.08
CA GLU A 24 3.18 7.58 8.18
C GLU A 24 2.67 8.02 6.81
N TYR A 25 3.57 8.31 5.86
CA TYR A 25 3.18 8.71 4.50
C TYR A 25 2.62 7.55 3.70
N VAL A 26 3.18 6.35 3.87
CA VAL A 26 2.62 5.13 3.26
C VAL A 26 1.21 4.86 3.81
N ALA A 27 1.02 5.01 5.12
CA ALA A 27 -0.30 4.83 5.73
C ALA A 27 -1.31 5.88 5.24
N ASP A 28 -0.94 7.16 5.16
CA ASP A 28 -1.80 8.23 4.63
C ASP A 28 -2.14 7.98 3.14
N PHE A 29 -1.18 7.52 2.34
CA PHE A 29 -1.42 7.11 0.96
C PHE A 29 -2.51 6.03 0.89
N ILE A 30 -2.42 4.97 1.69
CA ILE A 30 -3.42 3.89 1.68
C ILE A 30 -4.80 4.39 2.13
N VAL A 31 -4.86 5.31 3.11
CA VAL A 31 -6.11 5.94 3.53
C VAL A 31 -6.72 6.77 2.40
N ARG A 32 -5.91 7.51 1.65
CA ARG A 32 -6.38 8.26 0.48
C ARG A 32 -6.83 7.34 -0.64
N LEU A 33 -6.12 6.23 -0.86
CA LEU A 33 -6.50 5.22 -1.83
C LEU A 33 -7.85 4.58 -1.46
N ASP A 34 -8.07 4.21 -0.19
CA ASP A 34 -9.37 3.66 0.27
C ASP A 34 -10.53 4.65 0.07
N LYS A 35 -10.30 5.96 0.01
CA LYS A 35 -11.38 6.92 -0.29
C LYS A 35 -11.85 6.83 -1.74
N LEU A 36 -11.02 6.31 -2.65
CA LEU A 36 -11.29 6.27 -4.08
C LEU A 36 -11.68 4.88 -4.59
N ILE A 37 -10.96 3.87 -4.12
CA ILE A 37 -11.12 2.45 -4.49
C ILE A 37 -11.10 1.62 -3.23
N GLU A 38 -11.87 0.53 -3.17
CA GLU A 38 -11.86 -0.32 -1.98
C GLU A 38 -10.48 -0.92 -1.72
N VAL A 39 -9.92 -0.67 -0.54
CA VAL A 39 -8.73 -1.38 -0.06
C VAL A 39 -9.17 -2.60 0.74
N ASN A 40 -8.99 -3.77 0.13
CA ASN A 40 -9.45 -5.05 0.64
C ASN A 40 -8.40 -5.78 1.50
N GLY A 41 -7.13 -5.44 1.35
CA GLY A 41 -6.04 -6.02 2.12
C GLY A 41 -4.74 -5.25 1.92
N VAL A 42 -3.88 -5.26 2.94
CA VAL A 42 -2.52 -4.69 2.89
C VAL A 42 -1.59 -5.72 3.50
N ARG A 43 -0.52 -6.05 2.79
CA ARG A 43 0.50 -7.01 3.22
C ARG A 43 1.89 -6.45 2.99
N MET A 44 2.75 -6.67 3.97
CA MET A 44 4.19 -6.41 3.89
C MET A 44 4.88 -7.77 3.72
N GLU A 45 5.66 -7.95 2.66
CA GLU A 45 6.33 -9.20 2.33
C GLU A 45 7.73 -8.90 1.79
N GLY A 46 8.77 -9.26 2.54
CA GLY A 46 10.14 -8.93 2.17
C GLY A 46 10.35 -7.42 2.03
N ASN A 47 10.79 -6.99 0.87
CA ASN A 47 10.91 -5.58 0.51
C ASN A 47 9.69 -5.05 -0.26
N THR A 48 8.55 -5.75 -0.26
CA THR A 48 7.39 -5.42 -1.08
C THR A 48 6.15 -5.10 -0.23
N LEU A 49 5.54 -3.94 -0.49
CA LEU A 49 4.20 -3.59 -0.02
C LEU A 49 3.18 -4.03 -1.07
N LYS A 50 2.24 -4.88 -0.68
CA LYS A 50 1.15 -5.38 -1.53
C LYS A 50 -0.19 -4.86 -1.02
N ILE A 51 -1.03 -4.34 -1.93
CA ILE A 51 -2.34 -3.76 -1.63
C ILE A 51 -3.38 -4.41 -2.54
N LEU A 52 -4.28 -5.18 -1.94
CA LEU A 52 -5.41 -5.76 -2.66
C LEU A 52 -6.50 -4.70 -2.80
N VAL A 53 -6.86 -4.38 -4.04
CA VAL A 53 -7.92 -3.42 -4.34
C VAL A 53 -9.16 -4.12 -4.94
N GLY A 54 -10.32 -3.60 -4.60
CA GLY A 54 -11.63 -4.03 -5.10
C GLY A 54 -12.22 -3.03 -6.09
N ASP A 55 -13.52 -2.81 -5.97
CA ASP A 55 -14.24 -1.93 -6.89
C ASP A 55 -13.95 -0.44 -6.62
N PRO A 56 -13.94 0.41 -7.66
CA PRO A 56 -13.97 1.86 -7.50
C PRO A 56 -15.22 2.27 -6.73
N LYS A 57 -15.08 3.21 -5.80
CA LYS A 57 -16.23 3.73 -5.04
C LYS A 57 -16.99 4.74 -5.90
N THR A 58 -16.48 5.96 -5.94
CA THR A 58 -17.04 7.06 -6.76
C THR A 58 -16.00 7.70 -7.65
N ALA A 59 -14.74 7.27 -7.55
CA ALA A 59 -13.61 7.88 -8.22
C ALA A 59 -13.48 7.39 -9.66
N ASN A 60 -13.17 8.30 -10.57
CA ASN A 60 -12.82 7.94 -11.94
C ASN A 60 -11.36 7.44 -12.03
N PRO A 61 -10.98 6.76 -13.13
CA PRO A 61 -9.63 6.23 -13.30
C PRO A 61 -8.52 7.27 -13.15
N THR A 62 -8.74 8.52 -13.58
CA THR A 62 -7.76 9.61 -13.47
C THR A 62 -7.52 10.00 -12.02
N GLU A 63 -8.57 10.08 -11.19
CA GLU A 63 -8.44 10.36 -9.76
C GLU A 63 -7.65 9.27 -9.04
N ILE A 64 -7.95 7.99 -9.34
CA ILE A 64 -7.24 6.85 -8.78
C ILE A 64 -5.76 6.89 -9.18
N LEU A 65 -5.47 7.10 -10.47
CA LEU A 65 -4.09 7.22 -10.98
C LEU A 65 -3.33 8.37 -10.33
N SER A 66 -3.98 9.51 -10.05
CA SER A 66 -3.33 10.65 -9.40
C SER A 66 -2.82 10.33 -7.98
N VAL A 67 -3.52 9.45 -7.26
CA VAL A 67 -3.11 9.00 -5.92
C VAL A 67 -2.02 7.95 -6.02
N ILE A 68 -2.15 6.98 -6.93
CA ILE A 68 -1.12 5.94 -7.15
C ILE A 68 0.20 6.56 -7.63
N ALA A 69 0.16 7.53 -8.53
CA ALA A 69 1.35 8.22 -9.00
C ALA A 69 2.09 8.94 -7.86
N LYS A 70 1.38 9.45 -6.84
CA LYS A 70 2.02 10.03 -5.65
C LYS A 70 2.73 8.99 -4.78
N ALA A 71 2.34 7.72 -4.84
CA ALA A 71 3.04 6.64 -4.14
C ALA A 71 4.46 6.40 -4.69
N THR A 72 4.76 6.85 -5.92
CA THR A 72 6.12 6.79 -6.46
C THR A 72 7.12 7.67 -5.69
N LEU A 73 6.62 8.62 -4.89
CA LEU A 73 7.42 9.47 -4.01
C LEU A 73 7.86 8.76 -2.72
N LEU A 74 7.50 7.48 -2.55
CA LEU A 74 7.83 6.68 -1.37
C LEU A 74 9.18 5.95 -1.51
N ASN A 75 10.10 6.40 -2.38
CA ASN A 75 11.39 5.74 -2.65
C ASN A 75 11.26 4.27 -3.10
N VAL A 76 10.25 3.98 -3.91
CA VAL A 76 10.02 2.65 -4.50
C VAL A 76 11.03 2.37 -5.61
N SER A 77 11.56 1.15 -5.68
CA SER A 77 12.45 0.67 -6.75
C SER A 77 11.67 0.19 -7.97
N ALA A 78 10.54 -0.47 -7.73
CA ALA A 78 9.64 -0.96 -8.75
C ALA A 78 8.19 -0.88 -8.27
N ALA A 79 7.26 -0.77 -9.20
CA ALA A 79 5.83 -0.81 -8.92
C ALA A 79 5.10 -1.50 -10.07
N GLY A 80 4.01 -2.18 -9.74
CA GLY A 80 3.21 -2.86 -10.75
C GLY A 80 1.89 -3.36 -10.17
N TYR A 81 1.22 -4.18 -10.97
CA TYR A 81 0.00 -4.84 -10.55
C TYR A 81 -0.06 -6.26 -11.11
N GLU A 82 -0.85 -7.09 -10.44
CA GLU A 82 -1.21 -8.43 -10.89
C GLU A 82 -2.70 -8.68 -10.70
N ASP A 83 -3.30 -9.45 -11.60
CA ASP A 83 -4.67 -9.92 -11.45
C ASP A 83 -4.68 -11.17 -10.56
N THR A 84 -5.43 -11.12 -9.46
CA THR A 84 -5.59 -12.26 -8.55
C THR A 84 -7.04 -12.74 -8.57
N PRO A 85 -7.32 -13.99 -8.13
CA PRO A 85 -8.70 -14.46 -7.95
C PRO A 85 -9.54 -13.60 -7.00
N TYR A 86 -8.91 -12.76 -6.18
CA TYR A 86 -9.54 -11.92 -5.15
C TYR A 86 -9.63 -10.44 -5.53
N GLY A 87 -9.21 -10.07 -6.74
CA GLY A 87 -9.15 -8.69 -7.22
C GLY A 87 -7.77 -8.31 -7.76
N LYS A 88 -7.57 -7.03 -8.05
CA LYS A 88 -6.26 -6.51 -8.51
C LYS A 88 -5.35 -6.29 -7.30
N MET A 89 -4.13 -6.78 -7.37
CA MET A 89 -3.09 -6.51 -6.38
C MET A 89 -2.14 -5.48 -6.95
N ILE A 90 -2.01 -4.33 -6.27
CA ILE A 90 -0.99 -3.33 -6.57
C ILE A 90 0.20 -3.61 -5.67
N TYR A 91 1.42 -3.58 -6.21
CA TYR A 91 2.62 -3.78 -5.42
C TYR A 91 3.64 -2.67 -5.62
N PHE A 92 4.39 -2.40 -4.55
CA PHE A 92 5.49 -1.45 -4.48
C PHE A 92 6.69 -2.14 -3.84
N GLU A 93 7.78 -2.24 -4.59
CA GLU A 93 9.03 -2.81 -4.12
C GLU A 93 9.99 -1.70 -3.65
N TYR A 94 10.76 -1.97 -2.60
CA TYR A 94 11.75 -1.07 -2.04
C TYR A 94 13.16 -1.66 -2.18
N TYR A 95 14.19 -0.83 -2.36
CA TYR A 95 15.59 -1.30 -2.46
C TYR A 95 16.10 -1.96 -1.18
N ILE A 96 15.66 -1.45 -0.03
CA ILE A 96 15.99 -1.97 1.30
C ILE A 96 14.67 -2.31 1.98
N PRO A 97 14.50 -3.51 2.56
CA PRO A 97 13.31 -3.85 3.34
C PRO A 97 13.11 -2.82 4.45
N PRO A 98 12.02 -2.04 4.42
CA PRO A 98 11.86 -0.96 5.37
C PRO A 98 11.28 -1.42 6.70
N TRP A 99 10.68 -2.61 6.71
CA TRP A 99 10.25 -3.31 7.92
C TRP A 99 11.18 -4.50 8.16
N ASN A 100 11.54 -4.74 9.43
CA ASN A 100 12.12 -6.04 9.82
C ASN A 100 11.03 -7.09 9.61
N GLU A 101 11.28 -8.05 8.73
CA GLU A 101 10.33 -9.13 8.45
C GLU A 101 9.89 -9.81 9.75
N THR A 102 8.59 -9.82 10.01
CA THR A 102 8.00 -10.88 10.82
C THR A 102 6.71 -11.27 10.13
N TYR A 103 6.68 -12.48 9.59
CA TYR A 103 5.49 -13.14 9.06
C TYR A 103 4.32 -12.88 10.01
N ILE A 104 3.32 -12.16 9.52
CA ILE A 104 1.99 -12.14 10.15
C ILE A 104 1.14 -13.03 9.26
N GLN A 105 0.71 -14.16 9.83
CA GLN A 105 -0.33 -15.03 9.30
C GLN A 105 -1.65 -14.27 9.16
#